data_AF-A0A385SX71-F1
#
_entry.id   AF-A0A385SX71-F1
#
_cell.length_a   1.000
_cell.length_b   1.000
_cell.length_c   1.000
_cell.angle_alpha   90.00
_cell.angle_beta   90.00
_cell.angle_gamma   90.00
#
_symmetry.space_group_name_H-M   'P 1'
#
loop_
_entity.id
_entity.type
_entity.pdbx_description
1 polymer ?
#
loop_
_entity_poly.entity_id
_entity_poly.type
_entity_poly.pdbx_seq_one_letter_code
_entity_poly.pdbx_strand_id
1 'polypeptide(L)'
;MIDDNWQEDYGTWRFHPARFANPTAMVDTLHAWGFKVMLWVCPFVSPDSETFRKLQQGNALLTDAEGYPKLVKWWNGASAVLDLTDPNAVKWFHEQLGSLMKTHKIDGFKFDAGDPEFYVDVHGDRPVSPNEHATLFAKIGLDYPLNEYRATWKMGGQPLAQRLRDKNHSWDDLKLLIPDILLQGIMGYPFTCPDMIGGGEMGSFVNLKAINQDLIVRSAQVHALMPMMQFSVAPWRILDAAHLDAVKKAIALRSKYTSTILKLSEDATKTGEPIVRMMAYEFPGQGLDQVNDQFMLGSEILVAPILNGENTRTVMLPKGKWRNMIDNKVISGPKTITLKAPVSELPYFVKI
;
A
#
# COMPACT_ATOMS: atom_id res chain seq x y z
N MET A 1 -6.12 -10.76 0.14
CA MET A 1 -4.92 -10.95 -0.69
C MET A 1 -4.16 -12.16 -0.17
N ILE A 2 -3.64 -13.00 -1.05
CA ILE A 2 -2.79 -14.13 -0.70
C ILE A 2 -1.36 -13.71 -1.04
N ASP A 3 -0.56 -13.55 0.01
CA ASP A 3 0.82 -13.05 -0.09
C ASP A 3 1.79 -14.17 -0.53
N ASP A 4 3.09 -13.88 -0.49
CA ASP A 4 4.19 -14.80 -0.78
C ASP A 4 3.97 -16.24 -0.25
N ASN A 5 4.55 -17.24 -0.93
CA ASN A 5 4.42 -18.68 -0.72
C ASN A 5 3.13 -19.35 -1.23
N TRP A 6 2.27 -18.62 -1.95
CA TRP A 6 1.14 -19.27 -2.63
C TRP A 6 1.57 -20.14 -3.83
N GLN A 7 2.70 -19.77 -4.44
CA GLN A 7 3.39 -20.49 -5.50
C GLN A 7 4.57 -21.33 -4.98
N GLU A 8 5.06 -22.26 -5.81
CA GLU A 8 6.24 -23.09 -5.49
C GLU A 8 7.51 -22.24 -5.40
N ASP A 9 7.82 -21.57 -6.51
CA ASP A 9 8.98 -20.70 -6.70
C ASP A 9 8.53 -19.36 -7.31
N TYR A 10 9.37 -18.32 -7.21
CA TYR A 10 9.15 -17.08 -7.93
C TYR A 10 9.12 -17.30 -9.44
N GLY A 11 8.14 -16.69 -10.10
CA GLY A 11 7.88 -16.89 -11.52
C GLY A 11 7.12 -18.17 -11.86
N THR A 12 6.95 -19.11 -10.92
CA THR A 12 6.07 -20.28 -11.11
C THR A 12 4.65 -19.89 -10.71
N TRP A 13 3.99 -19.05 -11.51
CA TRP A 13 2.68 -18.47 -11.23
C TRP A 13 1.52 -19.49 -11.31
N ARG A 14 1.59 -20.49 -10.44
CA ARG A 14 0.62 -21.57 -10.23
C ARG A 14 0.59 -21.85 -8.73
N PHE A 15 -0.60 -22.19 -8.22
CA PHE A 15 -0.73 -22.56 -6.82
C PHE A 15 0.09 -23.80 -6.48
N HIS A 16 0.81 -23.75 -5.37
CA HIS A 16 1.53 -24.91 -4.84
C HIS A 16 0.50 -25.96 -4.36
N PRO A 17 0.48 -27.18 -4.95
CA PRO A 17 -0.59 -28.14 -4.73
C PRO A 17 -0.65 -28.72 -3.30
N ALA A 18 0.49 -28.80 -2.60
CA ALA A 18 0.52 -29.25 -1.20
C ALA A 18 0.01 -28.19 -0.22
N ARG A 19 0.15 -26.90 -0.55
CA ARG A 19 -0.34 -25.78 0.27
C ARG A 19 -1.80 -25.44 -0.05
N PHE A 20 -2.19 -25.60 -1.30
CA PHE A 20 -3.52 -25.28 -1.83
C PHE A 20 -4.07 -26.48 -2.60
N ALA A 21 -4.72 -27.41 -1.89
CA ALA A 21 -5.27 -28.62 -2.49
C ALA A 21 -6.37 -28.35 -3.54
N ASN A 22 -7.17 -27.30 -3.33
CA ASN A 22 -8.19 -26.86 -4.29
C ASN A 22 -8.35 -25.32 -4.26
N PRO A 23 -7.48 -24.58 -4.96
CA PRO A 23 -7.51 -23.12 -4.95
C PRO A 23 -8.81 -22.54 -5.51
N THR A 24 -9.43 -23.18 -6.51
CA THR A 24 -10.70 -22.72 -7.07
C THR A 24 -11.83 -22.79 -6.03
N ALA A 25 -11.96 -23.91 -5.31
CA ALA A 25 -12.98 -24.03 -4.26
C ALA A 25 -12.75 -23.05 -3.09
N MET A 26 -11.48 -22.78 -2.76
CA MET A 26 -11.13 -21.75 -1.78
C MET A 26 -11.58 -20.37 -2.23
N VAL A 27 -11.29 -19.97 -3.48
CA VAL A 27 -11.71 -18.67 -4.01
C VAL A 27 -13.23 -18.57 -4.09
N ASP A 28 -13.92 -19.63 -4.53
CA ASP A 28 -15.39 -19.68 -4.56
C ASP A 28 -16.01 -19.46 -3.17
N THR A 29 -15.40 -20.05 -2.12
CA THR A 29 -15.83 -19.85 -0.74
C THR A 29 -15.63 -18.40 -0.28
N LEU A 30 -14.48 -17.81 -0.58
CA LEU A 30 -14.18 -16.41 -0.24
C LEU A 30 -15.11 -15.44 -0.97
N HIS A 31 -15.40 -15.69 -2.25
CA HIS A 31 -16.36 -14.92 -3.03
C HIS A 31 -17.78 -15.04 -2.47
N ALA A 32 -18.20 -16.22 -2.02
CA ALA A 32 -19.49 -16.42 -1.37
C ALA A 32 -19.62 -15.65 -0.05
N TRP A 33 -18.51 -15.38 0.63
CA TRP A 33 -18.45 -14.50 1.82
C TRP A 33 -18.34 -13.00 1.48
N GLY A 34 -18.30 -12.64 0.19
CA GLY A 34 -18.22 -11.27 -0.28
C GLY A 34 -16.79 -10.71 -0.38
N PHE A 35 -15.76 -11.54 -0.23
CA PHE A 35 -14.38 -11.09 -0.40
C PHE A 35 -13.98 -11.04 -1.87
N LYS A 36 -13.03 -10.14 -2.16
CA LYS A 36 -12.23 -10.15 -3.39
C LYS A 36 -10.89 -10.82 -3.10
N VAL A 37 -10.38 -11.57 -4.07
CA VAL A 37 -9.13 -12.34 -3.92
C VAL A 37 -8.10 -11.82 -4.91
N MET A 38 -7.02 -11.26 -4.37
CA MET A 38 -5.83 -10.86 -5.13
C MET A 38 -4.66 -11.75 -4.78
N LEU A 39 -3.76 -11.98 -5.75
CA LEU A 39 -2.50 -12.71 -5.54
C LEU A 39 -1.30 -11.77 -5.56
N TRP A 40 -0.33 -12.02 -4.69
CA TRP A 40 0.98 -11.38 -4.74
C TRP A 40 1.80 -11.91 -5.91
N VAL A 41 2.41 -11.02 -6.69
CA VAL A 41 3.31 -11.34 -7.79
C VAL A 41 4.47 -10.35 -7.82
N CYS A 42 5.57 -10.72 -8.47
CA CYS A 42 6.76 -9.89 -8.64
C CYS A 42 7.35 -10.10 -10.05
N PRO A 43 8.25 -9.22 -10.54
CA PRO A 43 8.87 -9.36 -11.86
C PRO A 43 10.07 -10.33 -11.84
N PHE A 44 10.12 -11.24 -10.87
CA PHE A 44 11.27 -12.10 -10.62
C PHE A 44 10.95 -13.58 -10.83
N VAL A 45 11.97 -14.32 -11.27
CA VAL A 45 11.89 -15.76 -11.55
C VAL A 45 13.06 -16.48 -10.88
N SER A 46 12.77 -17.50 -10.06
CA SER A 46 13.79 -18.29 -9.38
C SER A 46 14.63 -19.09 -10.39
N PRO A 47 15.97 -19.09 -10.28
CA PRO A 47 16.88 -19.65 -11.29
C PRO A 47 16.77 -21.17 -11.45
N ASP A 48 16.40 -21.90 -10.39
CA ASP A 48 16.33 -23.37 -10.44
C ASP A 48 15.02 -23.91 -11.07
N SER A 49 14.07 -23.01 -11.38
CA SER A 49 12.75 -23.38 -11.90
C SER A 49 12.76 -23.81 -13.37
N GLU A 50 11.77 -24.63 -13.77
CA GLU A 50 11.52 -24.93 -15.19
C GLU A 50 11.20 -23.65 -15.98
N THR A 51 10.47 -22.72 -15.36
CA THR A 51 10.10 -21.43 -15.94
C THR A 51 11.32 -20.60 -16.32
N PHE A 52 12.33 -20.52 -15.44
CA PHE A 52 13.57 -19.82 -15.73
C PHE A 52 14.24 -20.34 -17.00
N ARG A 53 14.40 -21.67 -17.12
CA ARG A 53 15.05 -22.30 -18.28
C ARG A 53 14.30 -21.97 -19.58
N LYS A 54 12.96 -21.95 -19.56
CA LYS A 54 12.14 -21.59 -20.72
C LYS A 54 12.29 -20.12 -21.11
N LEU A 55 12.27 -19.22 -20.13
CA LEU A 55 12.42 -17.78 -20.38
C LEU A 55 13.82 -17.43 -20.87
N GLN A 56 14.84 -18.08 -20.32
CA GLN A 56 16.22 -17.93 -20.78
C GLN A 56 16.36 -18.36 -22.25
N GLN A 57 15.79 -19.51 -22.64
CA GLN A 57 15.80 -19.96 -24.04
C GLN A 57 15.06 -19.01 -24.98
N GLY A 58 14.06 -18.29 -24.47
CA GLY A 58 13.28 -17.30 -25.21
C GLY A 58 13.82 -15.86 -25.14
N ASN A 59 15.00 -15.63 -24.52
CA ASN A 59 15.56 -14.29 -24.29
C ASN A 59 14.62 -13.32 -23.54
N ALA A 60 13.77 -13.83 -22.64
CA ALA A 60 12.76 -13.06 -21.91
C ALA A 60 13.21 -12.59 -20.51
N LEU A 61 14.52 -12.65 -20.22
CA LEU A 61 15.13 -12.25 -18.95
C LEU A 61 16.16 -11.16 -19.21
N LEU A 62 16.24 -10.17 -18.32
CA LEU A 62 17.31 -9.18 -18.35
C LEU A 62 18.67 -9.87 -18.15
N THR A 63 19.68 -9.41 -18.89
CA THR A 63 21.02 -9.98 -18.85
C THR A 63 22.05 -9.05 -18.25
N ASP A 64 23.20 -9.60 -17.83
CA ASP A 64 24.43 -8.84 -17.58
C ASP A 64 25.14 -8.49 -18.90
N ALA A 65 26.33 -7.88 -18.78
CA ALA A 65 27.14 -7.43 -19.91
C ALA A 65 27.68 -8.60 -20.74
N GLU A 66 27.80 -9.77 -20.14
CA GLU A 66 28.24 -11.02 -20.75
C GLU A 66 27.10 -11.78 -21.45
N GLY A 67 25.86 -11.29 -21.33
CA GLY A 67 24.67 -11.87 -21.96
C GLY A 67 24.03 -13.03 -21.18
N TYR A 68 24.42 -13.24 -19.92
CA TYR A 68 23.77 -14.21 -19.04
C TYR A 68 22.61 -13.56 -18.27
N PRO A 69 21.53 -14.29 -17.93
CA PRO A 69 20.46 -13.74 -17.11
C PRO A 69 21.00 -13.13 -15.81
N LYS A 70 20.72 -11.85 -15.57
CA LYS A 70 21.14 -11.14 -14.36
C LYS A 70 20.39 -11.68 -13.16
N LEU A 71 21.11 -12.17 -12.16
CA LEU A 71 20.54 -12.51 -10.86
C LEU A 71 20.65 -11.33 -9.89
N VAL A 72 19.54 -11.01 -9.25
CA VAL A 72 19.47 -10.02 -8.17
C VAL A 72 19.12 -10.72 -6.86
N LYS A 73 19.71 -10.26 -5.75
CA LYS A 73 19.34 -10.72 -4.42
C LYS A 73 18.05 -10.01 -4.00
N TRP A 74 17.00 -10.78 -3.74
CA TRP A 74 15.70 -10.27 -3.32
C TRP A 74 15.04 -11.23 -2.34
N TRP A 75 14.52 -10.68 -1.24
CA TRP A 75 13.70 -11.37 -0.24
C TRP A 75 14.27 -12.74 0.17
N ASN A 76 13.69 -13.83 -0.32
CA ASN A 76 14.03 -15.21 0.04
C ASN A 76 15.25 -15.79 -0.72
N GLY A 77 15.97 -15.02 -1.55
CA GLY A 77 17.15 -15.55 -2.23
C GLY A 77 17.66 -14.70 -3.40
N ALA A 78 18.04 -15.36 -4.49
CA ALA A 78 18.44 -14.73 -5.73
C ALA A 78 17.45 -15.12 -6.85
N SER A 79 17.13 -14.20 -7.73
CA SER A 79 16.20 -14.42 -8.84
C SER A 79 16.64 -13.64 -10.08
N ALA A 80 16.28 -14.15 -11.25
CA ALA A 80 16.40 -13.37 -12.47
C ALA A 80 15.21 -12.42 -12.62
N VAL A 81 15.41 -11.39 -13.43
CA VAL A 81 14.43 -10.33 -13.65
C VAL A 81 13.85 -10.47 -15.06
N LEU A 82 12.52 -10.40 -15.18
CA LEU A 82 11.86 -10.40 -16.48
C LEU A 82 12.25 -9.18 -17.31
N ASP A 83 12.53 -9.39 -18.59
CA ASP A 83 12.78 -8.29 -19.50
C ASP A 83 11.47 -7.68 -20.00
N LEU A 84 10.92 -6.74 -19.24
CA LEU A 84 9.70 -6.02 -19.64
C LEU A 84 9.93 -4.99 -20.75
N THR A 85 11.14 -4.90 -21.31
CA THR A 85 11.39 -4.15 -22.55
C THR A 85 11.03 -4.99 -23.79
N ASP A 86 11.05 -6.33 -23.68
CA ASP A 86 10.60 -7.26 -24.72
C ASP A 86 9.07 -7.46 -24.69
N PRO A 87 8.36 -7.17 -25.79
CA PRO A 87 6.91 -7.39 -25.87
C PRO A 87 6.51 -8.86 -25.71
N ASN A 88 7.37 -9.83 -26.02
CA ASN A 88 7.06 -11.25 -25.83
C ASN A 88 7.08 -11.64 -24.34
N ALA A 89 8.07 -11.16 -23.58
CA ALA A 89 8.09 -11.33 -22.13
C ALA A 89 6.86 -10.68 -21.45
N VAL A 90 6.47 -9.48 -21.88
CA VAL A 90 5.24 -8.80 -21.41
C VAL A 90 4.01 -9.66 -21.71
N LYS A 91 3.85 -10.09 -22.98
CA LYS A 91 2.74 -10.95 -23.40
C LYS A 91 2.68 -12.23 -22.57
N TRP A 92 3.82 -12.90 -22.40
CA TRP A 92 3.92 -14.11 -21.61
C TRP A 92 3.47 -13.86 -20.17
N PHE A 93 3.92 -12.78 -19.52
CA PHE A 93 3.48 -12.46 -18.16
C PHE A 93 1.96 -12.26 -18.06
N HIS A 94 1.36 -11.51 -19.00
CA HIS A 94 -0.10 -11.36 -19.07
C HIS A 94 -0.83 -12.69 -19.28
N GLU A 95 -0.30 -13.61 -20.09
CA GLU A 95 -0.91 -14.93 -20.27
C GLU A 95 -0.95 -15.73 -18.96
N GLN A 96 0.10 -15.63 -18.14
CA GLN A 96 0.14 -16.34 -16.86
C GLN A 96 -0.83 -15.73 -15.84
N LEU A 97 -0.87 -14.41 -15.73
CA LEU A 97 -1.83 -13.70 -14.86
C LEU A 97 -3.28 -13.94 -15.33
N GLY A 98 -3.55 -13.83 -16.63
CA GLY A 98 -4.86 -14.11 -17.22
C GLY A 98 -5.31 -15.55 -17.00
N SER A 99 -4.39 -16.53 -17.02
CA SER A 99 -4.69 -17.93 -16.69
C SER A 99 -5.16 -18.10 -15.24
N LEU A 100 -4.53 -17.41 -14.28
CA LEU A 100 -4.95 -17.43 -12.87
C LEU A 100 -6.36 -16.84 -12.69
N MET A 101 -6.65 -15.72 -13.33
CA MET A 101 -7.98 -15.11 -13.30
C MET A 101 -9.03 -16.04 -13.92
N LYS A 102 -8.74 -16.62 -15.08
CA LYS A 102 -9.67 -17.52 -15.79
C LYS A 102 -9.93 -18.82 -15.03
N THR A 103 -8.87 -19.43 -14.48
CA THR A 103 -8.95 -20.78 -13.88
C THR A 103 -9.42 -20.74 -12.44
N HIS A 104 -8.97 -19.75 -11.67
CA HIS A 104 -9.21 -19.67 -10.22
C HIS A 104 -10.05 -18.47 -9.82
N LYS A 105 -10.56 -17.67 -10.76
CA LYS A 105 -11.41 -16.49 -10.51
C LYS A 105 -10.72 -15.43 -9.64
N ILE A 106 -9.40 -15.29 -9.79
CA ILE A 106 -8.65 -14.22 -9.13
C ILE A 106 -9.13 -12.87 -9.65
N ASP A 107 -9.34 -11.91 -8.73
CA ASP A 107 -9.89 -10.59 -9.05
C ASP A 107 -8.80 -9.56 -9.40
N GLY A 108 -7.53 -9.85 -9.11
CA GLY A 108 -6.40 -8.97 -9.42
C GLY A 108 -5.11 -9.32 -8.69
N PHE A 109 -4.16 -8.38 -8.65
CA PHE A 109 -2.78 -8.68 -8.24
C PHE A 109 -2.13 -7.58 -7.41
N LYS A 110 -1.35 -7.97 -6.39
CA LYS A 110 -0.36 -7.09 -5.75
C LYS A 110 0.96 -7.28 -6.48
N PHE A 111 1.42 -6.24 -7.16
CA PHE A 111 2.68 -6.18 -7.87
C PHE A 111 3.76 -5.62 -6.94
N ASP A 112 4.52 -6.53 -6.36
CA ASP A 112 5.57 -6.20 -5.39
C ASP A 112 6.95 -6.18 -6.04
N ALA A 113 7.92 -5.64 -5.30
CA ALA A 113 9.23 -5.26 -5.80
C ALA A 113 9.12 -4.23 -6.94
N GLY A 114 9.94 -4.40 -7.99
CA GLY A 114 10.00 -3.49 -9.12
C GLY A 114 10.69 -2.16 -8.80
N ASP A 115 11.38 -2.07 -7.66
CA ASP A 115 12.18 -0.91 -7.30
C ASP A 115 13.36 -0.72 -8.29
N PRO A 116 13.75 0.53 -8.60
CA PRO A 116 14.86 0.84 -9.51
C PRO A 116 16.19 0.15 -9.16
N GLU A 117 16.42 -0.18 -7.90
CA GLU A 117 17.65 -0.85 -7.43
C GLU A 117 17.86 -2.24 -8.05
N PHE A 118 16.80 -2.91 -8.54
CA PHE A 118 16.90 -4.22 -9.19
C PHE A 118 17.25 -4.15 -10.68
N TYR A 119 17.32 -2.95 -11.25
CA TYR A 119 17.54 -2.74 -12.68
C TYR A 119 18.86 -2.00 -12.97
N VAL A 120 19.88 -2.22 -12.13
CA VAL A 120 21.22 -1.64 -12.28
C VAL A 120 22.13 -2.64 -12.98
N ASP A 121 22.91 -2.15 -13.95
CA ASP A 121 23.83 -2.95 -14.78
C ASP A 121 23.14 -4.17 -15.40
N VAL A 122 22.01 -3.89 -16.07
CA VAL A 122 21.18 -4.85 -16.80
C VAL A 122 21.02 -4.43 -18.26
N HIS A 123 20.81 -5.42 -19.12
CA HIS A 123 20.52 -5.24 -20.53
C HIS A 123 19.22 -5.97 -20.89
N GLY A 124 18.37 -5.33 -21.68
CA GLY A 124 17.16 -5.92 -22.25
C GLY A 124 17.09 -5.66 -23.76
N ASP A 125 15.95 -5.97 -24.38
CA ASP A 125 15.66 -5.77 -25.82
C ASP A 125 15.93 -4.35 -26.30
N ARG A 126 15.72 -3.35 -25.44
CA ARG A 126 16.11 -1.94 -25.71
C ARG A 126 16.67 -1.26 -24.46
N PRO A 127 17.58 -0.27 -24.62
CA PRO A 127 18.13 0.46 -23.48
C PRO A 127 17.06 1.34 -22.83
N VAL A 128 16.91 1.22 -21.51
CA VAL A 128 16.04 2.04 -20.68
C VAL A 128 16.70 2.33 -19.33
N SER A 129 16.24 3.36 -18.63
CA SER A 129 16.75 3.66 -17.29
C SER A 129 16.18 2.69 -16.22
N PRO A 130 16.84 2.53 -15.05
CA PRO A 130 16.30 1.72 -13.97
C PRO A 130 14.89 2.14 -13.52
N ASN A 131 14.62 3.45 -13.55
CA ASN A 131 13.28 4.00 -13.27
C ASN A 131 12.26 3.67 -14.36
N GLU A 132 12.67 3.61 -15.63
CA GLU A 132 11.78 3.25 -16.73
C GLU A 132 11.38 1.77 -16.67
N HIS A 133 12.22 0.87 -16.16
CA HIS A 133 11.79 -0.50 -15.84
C HIS A 133 10.66 -0.53 -14.81
N ALA A 134 10.70 0.32 -13.78
CA ALA A 134 9.59 0.46 -12.83
C ALA A 134 8.30 0.97 -13.52
N THR A 135 8.42 1.89 -14.49
CA THR A 135 7.28 2.30 -15.33
C THR A 135 6.72 1.14 -16.15
N LEU A 136 7.58 0.31 -16.77
CA LEU A 136 7.17 -0.84 -17.57
C LEU A 136 6.42 -1.87 -16.72
N PHE A 137 6.92 -2.16 -15.52
CA PHE A 137 6.23 -3.04 -14.58
C PHE A 137 4.89 -2.45 -14.09
N ALA A 138 4.83 -1.15 -13.84
CA ALA A 138 3.61 -0.46 -13.44
C ALA A 138 2.50 -0.50 -14.51
N LYS A 139 2.87 -0.47 -15.79
CA LYS A 139 1.91 -0.54 -16.90
C LYS A 139 1.15 -1.85 -16.96
N ILE A 140 1.76 -2.96 -16.53
CA ILE A 140 1.11 -4.28 -16.47
C ILE A 140 -0.21 -4.21 -15.68
N GLY A 141 -0.21 -3.46 -14.58
CA GLY A 141 -1.34 -3.33 -13.66
C GLY A 141 -2.55 -2.61 -14.22
N LEU A 142 -2.37 -1.82 -15.29
CA LEU A 142 -3.45 -1.07 -15.93
C LEU A 142 -4.50 -2.00 -16.58
N ASP A 143 -4.11 -3.23 -16.90
CA ASP A 143 -4.99 -4.22 -17.50
C ASP A 143 -5.81 -5.02 -16.46
N TYR A 144 -5.62 -4.76 -15.16
CA TYR A 144 -6.26 -5.50 -14.08
C TYR A 144 -7.12 -4.60 -13.19
N PRO A 145 -8.38 -5.00 -12.91
CA PRO A 145 -9.34 -4.16 -12.19
C PRO A 145 -8.95 -3.91 -10.73
N LEU A 146 -8.28 -4.87 -10.10
CA LEU A 146 -7.65 -4.68 -8.80
C LEU A 146 -6.14 -4.84 -8.97
N ASN A 147 -5.41 -3.78 -8.63
CA ASN A 147 -3.96 -3.78 -8.61
C ASN A 147 -3.48 -3.05 -7.34
N GLU A 148 -2.28 -3.38 -6.88
CA GLU A 148 -1.55 -2.64 -5.84
C GLU A 148 -0.06 -2.69 -6.19
N TYR A 149 0.62 -1.55 -6.16
CA TYR A 149 2.04 -1.43 -6.44
C TYR A 149 2.81 -0.89 -5.24
N ARG A 150 4.01 -1.44 -5.04
CA ARG A 150 5.02 -0.89 -4.12
C ARG A 150 5.86 0.21 -4.76
N ALA A 151 6.28 0.00 -6.00
CA ALA A 151 7.17 0.91 -6.73
C ALA A 151 6.58 1.27 -8.09
N THR A 152 6.49 2.58 -8.37
CA THR A 152 6.13 3.10 -9.68
C THR A 152 6.95 4.34 -10.01
N TRP A 153 7.07 4.66 -11.30
CA TRP A 153 7.74 5.87 -11.76
C TRP A 153 6.95 6.54 -12.87
N LYS A 154 6.70 7.85 -12.73
CA LYS A 154 5.93 8.67 -13.70
C LYS A 154 4.55 8.10 -14.04
N MET A 155 3.85 7.53 -13.06
CA MET A 155 2.50 6.97 -13.23
C MET A 155 1.41 7.82 -12.55
N GLY A 156 1.69 9.09 -12.29
CA GLY A 156 0.71 10.02 -11.72
C GLY A 156 -0.52 10.11 -12.64
N GLY A 157 -1.71 10.13 -12.04
CA GLY A 157 -3.00 10.16 -12.72
C GLY A 157 -3.48 8.80 -13.26
N GLN A 158 -2.69 7.74 -13.11
CA GLN A 158 -3.09 6.41 -13.56
C GLN A 158 -3.92 5.68 -12.49
N PRO A 159 -4.82 4.75 -12.88
CA PRO A 159 -5.65 3.96 -11.97
C PRO A 159 -4.86 2.84 -11.28
N LEU A 160 -3.73 3.22 -10.64
CA LEU A 160 -2.85 2.32 -9.93
C LEU A 160 -2.93 2.61 -8.43
N ALA A 161 -3.27 1.60 -7.63
CA ALA A 161 -3.19 1.73 -6.18
C ALA A 161 -1.72 1.63 -5.75
N GLN A 162 -1.26 2.56 -4.91
CA GLN A 162 0.14 2.65 -4.51
C GLN A 162 0.29 2.55 -3.01
N ARG A 163 0.94 1.48 -2.60
CA ARG A 163 1.36 1.29 -1.23
C ARG A 163 2.74 1.87 -1.03
N LEU A 164 2.96 2.58 0.07
CA LEU A 164 4.31 2.99 0.46
C LEU A 164 5.19 1.75 0.69
N ARG A 165 6.50 1.93 0.50
CA ARG A 165 7.49 0.90 0.87
C ARG A 165 7.33 0.53 2.35
N ASP A 166 7.59 -0.74 2.63
CA ASP A 166 7.49 -1.36 3.95
C ASP A 166 8.13 -0.47 5.04
N LYS A 167 7.44 -0.39 6.16
CA LYS A 167 7.82 0.35 7.36
C LYS A 167 8.04 -0.61 8.53
N ASN A 168 8.95 -0.26 9.42
CA ASN A 168 9.20 -1.02 10.64
C ASN A 168 8.08 -0.82 11.66
N HIS A 169 8.00 -1.75 12.61
CA HIS A 169 7.20 -1.60 13.83
C HIS A 169 7.85 -0.60 14.81
N SER A 170 7.89 0.69 14.45
CA SER A 170 8.51 1.76 15.25
C SER A 170 7.69 3.06 15.23
N TRP A 171 7.79 3.88 16.28
CA TRP A 171 7.14 5.19 16.32
C TRP A 171 7.72 6.16 15.29
N ASP A 172 9.00 6.00 14.94
CA ASP A 172 9.64 6.86 13.96
C ASP A 172 9.13 6.57 12.55
N ASP A 173 8.99 5.29 12.19
CA ASP A 173 8.42 4.90 10.91
C ASP A 173 6.91 5.24 10.83
N LEU A 174 6.19 5.16 11.95
CA LEU A 174 4.79 5.62 12.01
C LEU A 174 4.65 7.11 11.62
N LYS A 175 5.62 7.95 12.01
CA LYS A 175 5.61 9.38 11.67
C LYS A 175 5.85 9.64 10.18
N LEU A 176 6.40 8.66 9.44
CA LEU A 176 6.65 8.80 8.00
C LEU A 176 5.38 8.58 7.16
N LEU A 177 4.37 7.88 7.70
CA LEU A 177 3.18 7.52 6.91
C LEU A 177 2.44 8.74 6.37
N ILE A 178 2.20 9.76 7.19
CA ILE A 178 1.46 10.96 6.78
C ILE A 178 2.24 11.78 5.74
N PRO A 179 3.51 12.22 5.97
CA PRO A 179 4.23 13.01 4.98
C PRO A 179 4.40 12.29 3.64
N ASP A 180 4.68 10.98 3.66
CA ASP A 180 4.89 10.20 2.44
C ASP A 180 3.58 10.07 1.62
N ILE A 181 2.43 9.83 2.27
CA ILE A 181 1.12 9.83 1.62
C ILE A 181 0.76 11.20 1.05
N LEU A 182 1.03 12.27 1.80
CA LEU A 182 0.79 13.63 1.34
C LEU A 182 1.61 13.95 0.08
N LEU A 183 2.87 13.52 0.04
CA LEU A 183 3.74 13.69 -1.11
C LEU A 183 3.24 12.89 -2.33
N GLN A 184 2.81 11.64 -2.13
CA GLN A 184 2.17 10.87 -3.21
C GLN A 184 0.94 11.59 -3.78
N GLY A 185 0.09 12.13 -2.90
CA GLY A 185 -1.11 12.87 -3.29
C GLY A 185 -0.81 14.07 -4.19
N ILE A 186 0.13 14.93 -3.80
CA ILE A 186 0.48 16.12 -4.60
C ILE A 186 1.23 15.77 -5.90
N MET A 187 1.89 14.61 -5.95
CA MET A 187 2.52 14.08 -7.16
C MET A 187 1.52 13.41 -8.13
N GLY A 188 0.22 13.45 -7.84
CA GLY A 188 -0.83 12.92 -8.70
C GLY A 188 -1.09 11.43 -8.49
N TYR A 189 -0.74 10.86 -7.34
CA TYR A 189 -1.09 9.49 -6.98
C TYR A 189 -2.22 9.50 -5.95
N PRO A 190 -3.50 9.48 -6.38
CA PRO A 190 -4.63 9.65 -5.45
C PRO A 190 -5.02 8.36 -4.71
N PHE A 191 -4.70 7.18 -5.28
CA PHE A 191 -5.09 5.88 -4.73
C PHE A 191 -3.98 5.31 -3.87
N THR A 192 -3.88 5.74 -2.61
CA THR A 192 -2.72 5.44 -1.77
C THR A 192 -3.02 4.53 -0.58
N CYS A 193 -2.05 3.67 -0.26
CA CYS A 193 -2.02 2.83 0.93
C CYS A 193 -0.79 3.21 1.79
N PRO A 194 -0.98 3.68 3.03
CA PRO A 194 0.11 4.19 3.85
C PRO A 194 1.14 3.13 4.25
N ASP A 195 0.74 1.88 4.49
CA ASP A 195 1.51 0.64 4.51
C ASP A 195 0.62 -0.45 5.18
N MET A 196 1.19 -1.56 5.62
CA MET A 196 0.59 -2.51 6.53
C MET A 196 0.47 -1.91 7.94
N ILE A 197 -0.71 -2.04 8.53
CA ILE A 197 -0.97 -1.57 9.89
C ILE A 197 -0.04 -2.27 10.88
N GLY A 198 0.73 -1.45 11.60
CA GLY A 198 1.70 -1.92 12.59
C GLY A 198 3.09 -2.25 12.04
N GLY A 199 3.33 -2.13 10.74
CA GLY A 199 4.62 -2.41 10.10
C GLY A 199 4.51 -3.45 8.99
N GLY A 200 5.14 -3.18 7.85
CA GLY A 200 5.21 -4.05 6.68
C GLY A 200 6.51 -4.87 6.56
N GLU A 201 7.56 -4.49 7.29
CA GLU A 201 8.89 -5.09 7.14
C GLU A 201 8.98 -6.55 7.63
N MET A 202 9.90 -7.30 7.01
CA MET A 202 10.19 -8.68 7.40
C MET A 202 10.72 -8.72 8.83
N GLY A 203 9.99 -9.38 9.72
CA GLY A 203 10.35 -9.46 11.14
C GLY A 203 9.45 -8.66 12.07
N SER A 204 8.65 -7.72 11.55
CA SER A 204 7.75 -6.86 12.36
C SER A 204 6.84 -7.65 13.31
N PHE A 205 6.46 -8.88 12.93
CA PHE A 205 5.59 -9.76 13.71
C PHE A 205 6.22 -11.10 14.10
N VAL A 206 7.55 -11.21 14.13
CA VAL A 206 8.23 -12.45 14.55
C VAL A 206 8.20 -12.62 16.07
N ASN A 207 8.53 -11.56 16.82
CA ASN A 207 8.49 -11.59 18.28
C ASN A 207 7.19 -10.98 18.82
N LEU A 208 6.12 -11.77 18.80
CA LEU A 208 4.79 -11.31 19.24
C LEU A 208 4.75 -10.82 20.69
N LYS A 209 5.68 -11.28 21.56
CA LYS A 209 5.74 -10.86 22.97
C LYS A 209 6.28 -9.45 23.16
N ALA A 210 7.00 -8.91 22.17
CA ALA A 210 7.59 -7.58 22.21
C ALA A 210 6.82 -6.55 21.38
N ILE A 211 5.64 -6.91 20.84
CA ILE A 211 4.82 -6.00 20.04
C ILE A 211 4.32 -4.85 20.92
N ASN A 212 4.55 -3.63 20.44
CA ASN A 212 3.93 -2.44 21.00
C ASN A 212 2.49 -2.35 20.48
N GLN A 213 1.54 -2.73 21.32
CA GLN A 213 0.12 -2.76 20.95
C GLN A 213 -0.46 -1.35 20.73
N ASP A 214 -0.02 -0.33 21.48
CA ASP A 214 -0.40 1.07 21.27
C ASP A 214 -0.03 1.51 19.85
N LEU A 215 1.16 1.13 19.37
CA LEU A 215 1.61 1.43 18.01
C LEU A 215 0.71 0.79 16.96
N ILE A 216 0.26 -0.46 17.15
CA ILE A 216 -0.71 -1.10 16.24
C ILE A 216 -2.01 -0.28 16.19
N VAL A 217 -2.53 0.14 17.35
CA VAL A 217 -3.75 0.95 17.43
C VAL A 217 -3.55 2.30 16.74
N ARG A 218 -2.46 3.02 17.04
CA ARG A 218 -2.16 4.32 16.43
C ARG A 218 -1.93 4.21 14.93
N SER A 219 -1.29 3.14 14.47
CA SER A 219 -1.17 2.83 13.04
C SER A 219 -2.54 2.61 12.41
N ALA A 220 -3.43 1.81 13.00
CA ALA A 220 -4.80 1.64 12.48
C ALA A 220 -5.57 2.97 12.40
N GLN A 221 -5.36 3.87 13.36
CA GLN A 221 -5.98 5.20 13.37
C GLN A 221 -5.44 6.13 12.27
N VAL A 222 -4.14 6.09 11.97
CA VAL A 222 -3.57 6.82 10.82
C VAL A 222 -4.26 6.36 9.53
N HIS A 223 -4.39 5.04 9.35
CA HIS A 223 -4.98 4.46 8.14
C HIS A 223 -6.51 4.67 8.02
N ALA A 224 -7.24 4.82 9.13
CA ALA A 224 -8.70 4.78 9.15
C ALA A 224 -9.38 5.78 8.20
N LEU A 225 -8.78 6.96 8.02
CA LEU A 225 -9.29 8.03 7.16
C LEU A 225 -8.37 8.34 5.97
N MET A 226 -7.50 7.40 5.60
CA MET A 226 -6.71 7.41 4.37
C MET A 226 -7.40 6.54 3.29
N PRO A 227 -7.00 6.56 2.01
CA PRO A 227 -7.75 5.86 0.96
C PRO A 227 -7.85 4.34 1.19
N MET A 228 -6.80 3.73 1.73
CA MET A 228 -6.73 2.29 2.03
C MET A 228 -6.31 1.98 3.48
N MET A 229 -6.81 0.86 4.00
CA MET A 229 -6.41 0.20 5.25
C MET A 229 -5.99 -1.22 4.92
N GLN A 230 -4.81 -1.65 5.37
CA GLN A 230 -4.30 -2.99 5.06
C GLN A 230 -3.67 -3.63 6.31
N PHE A 231 -3.99 -4.90 6.55
CA PHE A 231 -3.40 -5.70 7.62
C PHE A 231 -2.60 -6.85 7.01
N SER A 232 -1.37 -7.06 7.47
CA SER A 232 -0.55 -8.24 7.14
C SER A 232 -0.69 -9.36 8.18
N VAL A 233 -1.22 -9.05 9.37
CA VAL A 233 -1.52 -10.01 10.43
C VAL A 233 -2.90 -9.76 10.99
N ALA A 234 -3.60 -10.84 11.32
CA ALA A 234 -4.90 -10.77 11.96
C ALA A 234 -4.78 -10.12 13.37
N PRO A 235 -5.45 -8.98 13.65
CA PRO A 235 -5.26 -8.24 14.90
C PRO A 235 -5.56 -9.06 16.16
N TRP A 236 -6.52 -9.98 16.11
CA TRP A 236 -6.87 -10.85 17.23
C TRP A 236 -5.79 -11.88 17.59
N ARG A 237 -4.76 -12.06 16.75
CA ARG A 237 -3.60 -12.93 17.06
C ARG A 237 -2.50 -12.20 17.83
N ILE A 238 -2.51 -10.87 17.82
CA ILE A 238 -1.38 -10.05 18.28
C ILE A 238 -1.77 -8.97 19.30
N LEU A 239 -3.07 -8.80 19.57
CA LEU A 239 -3.59 -7.81 20.51
C LEU A 239 -4.36 -8.47 21.64
N ASP A 240 -4.28 -7.86 22.82
CA ASP A 240 -5.24 -8.08 23.90
C ASP A 240 -6.61 -7.48 23.57
N ALA A 241 -7.60 -7.75 24.43
CA ALA A 241 -8.98 -7.34 24.20
C ALA A 241 -9.15 -5.81 24.10
N ALA A 242 -8.43 -5.04 24.92
CA ALA A 242 -8.58 -3.58 24.97
C ALA A 242 -8.02 -2.92 23.70
N HIS A 243 -6.86 -3.37 23.24
CA HIS A 243 -6.25 -2.86 22.00
C HIS A 243 -7.00 -3.36 20.76
N LEU A 244 -7.49 -4.61 20.77
CA LEU A 244 -8.34 -5.12 19.70
C LEU A 244 -9.61 -4.29 19.55
N ASP A 245 -10.27 -3.93 20.66
CA ASP A 245 -11.46 -3.08 20.62
C ASP A 245 -11.14 -1.65 20.17
N ALA A 246 -9.95 -1.12 20.49
CA ALA A 246 -9.48 0.14 19.94
C ALA A 246 -9.24 0.10 18.41
N VAL A 247 -8.68 -1.00 17.89
CA VAL A 247 -8.56 -1.21 16.43
C VAL A 247 -9.93 -1.33 15.78
N LYS A 248 -10.89 -2.04 16.40
CA LYS A 248 -12.27 -2.12 15.90
C LYS A 248 -12.95 -0.75 15.85
N LYS A 249 -12.68 0.15 16.81
CA LYS A 249 -13.16 1.54 16.76
C LYS A 249 -12.60 2.29 15.54
N ALA A 250 -11.31 2.13 15.23
CA ALA A 250 -10.71 2.72 14.03
C ALA A 250 -11.35 2.17 12.74
N ILE A 251 -11.62 0.85 12.68
CA ILE A 251 -12.34 0.21 11.58
C ILE A 251 -13.78 0.76 11.47
N ALA A 252 -14.49 0.92 12.59
CA ALA A 252 -15.84 1.49 12.59
C ALA A 252 -15.85 2.94 12.09
N LEU A 253 -14.82 3.73 12.43
CA LEU A 253 -14.64 5.08 11.88
C LEU A 253 -14.42 5.05 10.37
N ARG A 254 -13.57 4.15 9.87
CA ARG A 254 -13.41 3.89 8.44
C ARG A 254 -14.75 3.55 7.78
N SER A 255 -15.53 2.64 8.35
CA SER A 255 -16.85 2.27 7.84
C SER A 255 -17.79 3.47 7.77
N LYS A 256 -17.81 4.33 8.79
CA LYS A 256 -18.61 5.56 8.82
C LYS A 256 -18.29 6.50 7.65
N TYR A 257 -17.02 6.63 7.28
CA TYR A 257 -16.56 7.55 6.22
C TYR A 257 -16.27 6.87 4.89
N THR A 258 -16.62 5.58 4.71
CA THR A 258 -16.34 4.85 3.47
C THR A 258 -17.01 5.49 2.26
N SER A 259 -18.26 5.97 2.38
CA SER A 259 -18.94 6.68 1.28
C SER A 259 -18.22 7.98 0.90
N THR A 260 -17.76 8.76 1.88
CA THR A 260 -16.95 9.97 1.64
C THR A 260 -15.64 9.64 0.93
N ILE A 261 -14.93 8.60 1.38
CA ILE A 261 -13.65 8.22 0.80
C ILE A 261 -13.84 7.72 -0.64
N LEU A 262 -14.85 6.88 -0.91
CA LEU A 262 -15.17 6.43 -2.27
C LEU A 262 -15.60 7.59 -3.17
N LYS A 263 -16.34 8.56 -2.63
CA LYS A 263 -16.72 9.76 -3.38
C LYS A 263 -15.49 10.58 -3.77
N LEU A 264 -14.57 10.80 -2.83
CA LEU A 264 -13.30 11.49 -3.10
C LEU A 264 -12.43 10.70 -4.09
N SER A 265 -12.42 9.36 -4.03
CA SER A 265 -11.76 8.53 -5.04
C SER A 265 -12.36 8.73 -6.43
N GLU A 266 -13.69 8.76 -6.55
CA GLU A 266 -14.37 9.04 -7.82
C GLU A 266 -14.04 10.44 -8.34
N ASP A 267 -14.06 11.45 -7.47
CA ASP A 267 -13.76 12.82 -7.86
C ASP A 267 -12.29 12.97 -8.30
N ALA A 268 -11.35 12.28 -7.64
CA ALA A 268 -9.95 12.25 -8.03
C ALA A 268 -9.73 11.69 -9.44
N THR A 269 -10.58 10.76 -9.93
CA THR A 269 -10.50 10.27 -11.33
C THR A 269 -10.81 11.36 -12.36
N LYS A 270 -11.55 12.40 -11.95
CA LYS A 270 -12.02 13.48 -12.83
C LYS A 270 -11.14 14.70 -12.74
N THR A 271 -10.64 15.02 -11.55
CA THR A 271 -9.91 16.27 -11.28
C THR A 271 -8.41 16.07 -11.08
N GLY A 272 -7.97 14.86 -10.70
CA GLY A 272 -6.61 14.60 -10.25
C GLY A 272 -6.32 15.15 -8.84
N GLU A 273 -7.31 15.70 -8.13
CA GLU A 273 -7.11 16.21 -6.78
C GLU A 273 -6.79 15.09 -5.79
N PRO A 274 -5.89 15.32 -4.83
CA PRO A 274 -5.60 14.34 -3.79
C PRO A 274 -6.80 14.13 -2.86
N ILE A 275 -7.02 12.86 -2.47
CA ILE A 275 -8.03 12.46 -1.47
C ILE A 275 -7.62 12.93 -0.07
N VAL A 276 -6.34 12.70 0.27
CA VAL A 276 -5.70 13.14 1.50
C VAL A 276 -4.82 14.34 1.16
N ARG A 277 -5.12 15.50 1.75
CA ARG A 277 -4.57 16.79 1.32
C ARG A 277 -3.67 17.38 2.40
N MET A 278 -2.59 18.02 1.94
CA MET A 278 -1.73 18.82 2.80
C MET A 278 -2.53 20.00 3.37
N MET A 279 -2.21 20.40 4.59
CA MET A 279 -2.89 21.54 5.22
C MET A 279 -2.71 22.82 4.39
N ALA A 280 -1.51 23.06 3.85
CA ALA A 280 -1.23 24.22 2.99
C ALA A 280 -1.86 24.12 1.58
N TYR A 281 -2.16 22.91 1.10
CA TYR A 281 -2.90 22.72 -0.15
C TYR A 281 -4.33 23.22 0.00
N GLU A 282 -5.00 22.86 1.08
CA GLU A 282 -6.40 23.25 1.34
C GLU A 282 -6.52 24.69 1.88
N PHE A 283 -5.50 25.16 2.62
CA PHE A 283 -5.51 26.45 3.31
C PHE A 283 -4.25 27.27 3.01
N PRO A 284 -4.05 27.70 1.76
CA PRO A 284 -2.83 28.42 1.36
C PRO A 284 -2.66 29.73 2.12
N GLY A 285 -1.41 30.06 2.46
CA GLY A 285 -1.06 31.33 3.12
C GLY A 285 -1.43 31.43 4.61
N GLN A 286 -1.78 30.31 5.26
CA GLN A 286 -2.14 30.30 6.70
C GLN A 286 -1.01 29.80 7.62
N GLY A 287 0.23 29.70 7.11
CA GLY A 287 1.39 29.23 7.89
C GLY A 287 1.35 27.74 8.20
N LEU A 288 0.78 26.94 7.29
CA LEU A 288 0.58 25.49 7.45
C LEU A 288 1.52 24.67 6.54
N ASP A 289 2.50 25.31 5.92
CA ASP A 289 3.38 24.73 4.90
C ASP A 289 4.30 23.63 5.45
N GLN A 290 4.58 23.67 6.75
CA GLN A 290 5.44 22.70 7.44
C GLN A 290 4.64 21.64 8.22
N VAL A 291 3.30 21.65 8.11
CA VAL A 291 2.45 20.71 8.83
C VAL A 291 2.40 19.39 8.08
N ASN A 292 3.01 18.36 8.66
CA ASN A 292 3.16 17.03 8.06
C ASN A 292 2.65 15.88 8.95
N ASP A 293 2.06 16.19 10.11
CA ASP A 293 1.56 15.21 11.10
C ASP A 293 0.02 15.24 11.26
N GLN A 294 -0.67 16.04 10.45
CA GLN A 294 -2.13 16.11 10.30
C GLN A 294 -2.45 16.40 8.84
N PHE A 295 -3.66 16.03 8.42
CA PHE A 295 -4.07 16.15 7.03
C PHE A 295 -5.56 16.44 6.93
N MET A 296 -5.99 16.85 5.74
CA MET A 296 -7.39 16.95 5.39
C MET A 296 -7.83 15.71 4.59
N LEU A 297 -8.97 15.12 4.94
CA LEU A 297 -9.69 14.18 4.07
C LEU A 297 -10.74 14.97 3.29
N GLY A 298 -10.49 15.18 1.99
CA GLY A 298 -11.21 16.17 1.19
C GLY A 298 -11.09 17.58 1.80
N SER A 299 -12.16 18.37 1.72
CA SER A 299 -12.19 19.76 2.24
C SER A 299 -12.81 19.91 3.63
N GLU A 300 -13.36 18.83 4.20
CA GLU A 300 -14.30 18.92 5.33
C GLU A 300 -13.80 18.30 6.64
N ILE A 301 -12.83 17.39 6.58
CA ILE A 301 -12.41 16.61 7.75
C ILE A 301 -10.91 16.80 7.98
N LEU A 302 -10.53 17.42 9.10
CA LEU A 302 -9.15 17.52 9.56
C LEU A 302 -8.84 16.32 10.44
N VAL A 303 -7.91 15.48 10.03
CA VAL A 303 -7.49 14.28 10.77
C VAL A 303 -6.16 14.54 11.45
N ALA A 304 -6.11 14.26 12.75
CA ALA A 304 -4.97 14.54 13.60
C ALA A 304 -4.57 13.31 14.44
N PRO A 305 -3.94 12.27 13.84
CA PRO A 305 -3.51 11.07 14.55
C PRO A 305 -2.45 11.33 15.62
N ILE A 306 -2.43 10.55 16.70
CA ILE A 306 -1.34 10.61 17.69
C ILE A 306 -0.23 9.65 17.24
N LEU A 307 0.99 10.17 17.12
CA LEU A 307 2.15 9.47 16.55
C LEU A 307 3.26 9.22 17.59
N ASN A 308 2.89 9.12 18.87
CA ASN A 308 3.79 8.91 20.00
C ASN A 308 3.09 8.08 21.10
N GLY A 309 3.88 7.62 22.09
CA GLY A 309 3.38 6.87 23.24
C GLY A 309 2.83 7.71 24.41
N GLU A 310 2.87 9.05 24.32
CA GLU A 310 2.44 9.95 25.40
C GLU A 310 0.94 10.28 25.35
N ASN A 311 0.25 9.85 24.28
CA ASN A 311 -1.18 10.08 24.07
C ASN A 311 -1.56 11.58 23.97
N THR A 312 -0.60 12.42 23.61
CA THR A 312 -0.74 13.87 23.44
C THR A 312 -0.32 14.27 22.04
N ARG A 313 -0.94 15.34 21.51
CA ARG A 313 -0.46 15.99 20.28
C ARG A 313 -0.86 17.46 20.23
N THR A 314 -0.13 18.21 19.40
CA THR A 314 -0.51 19.55 18.98
C THR A 314 -1.29 19.48 17.66
N VAL A 315 -2.30 20.32 17.51
CA VAL A 315 -3.13 20.44 16.31
C VAL A 315 -3.20 21.91 15.91
N MET A 316 -2.93 22.19 14.64
CA MET A 316 -3.09 23.51 14.04
C MET A 316 -4.42 23.55 13.28
N LEU A 317 -5.40 24.25 13.85
CA LEU A 317 -6.70 24.46 13.21
C LEU A 317 -6.62 25.69 12.29
N PRO A 318 -6.93 25.58 10.99
CA PRO A 318 -6.98 26.71 10.06
C PRO A 318 -8.20 27.59 10.34
N LYS A 319 -8.28 28.75 9.68
CA LYS A 319 -9.43 29.65 9.73
C LYS A 319 -10.74 28.90 9.43
N GLY A 320 -11.71 29.02 10.34
CA GLY A 320 -13.00 28.33 10.24
C GLY A 320 -13.54 27.93 11.61
N LYS A 321 -14.67 27.23 11.62
CA LYS A 321 -15.22 26.59 12.82
C LYS A 321 -15.08 25.08 12.69
N TRP A 322 -14.52 24.46 13.72
CA TRP A 322 -14.17 23.05 13.71
C TRP A 322 -14.81 22.36 14.91
N ARG A 323 -15.60 21.32 14.66
CA ARG A 323 -16.15 20.45 15.69
C ARG A 323 -15.14 19.36 16.01
N ASN A 324 -14.62 19.32 17.23
CA ASN A 324 -13.84 18.20 17.72
C ASN A 324 -14.75 16.98 17.88
N MET A 325 -14.44 15.88 17.22
CA MET A 325 -15.31 14.71 17.22
C MET A 325 -15.11 13.79 18.44
N ILE A 326 -14.15 14.09 19.31
CA ILE A 326 -13.98 13.42 20.61
C ILE A 326 -14.97 13.97 21.65
N ASP A 327 -15.05 15.30 21.81
CA ASP A 327 -15.85 15.94 22.86
C ASP A 327 -16.97 16.86 22.35
N ASN A 328 -17.19 16.88 21.03
CA ASN A 328 -18.19 17.68 20.32
C ASN A 328 -18.06 19.20 20.47
N LYS A 329 -16.97 19.71 21.07
CA LYS A 329 -16.77 21.15 21.21
C LYS A 329 -16.44 21.80 19.87
N VAL A 330 -16.98 23.00 19.68
CA VAL A 330 -16.68 23.84 18.52
C VAL A 330 -15.54 24.78 18.86
N ILE A 331 -14.53 24.82 17.99
CA ILE A 331 -13.33 25.65 18.15
C ILE A 331 -13.21 26.54 16.91
N SER A 332 -13.11 27.85 17.12
CA SER A 332 -12.82 28.80 16.05
C SER A 332 -11.31 28.86 15.80
N GLY A 333 -10.90 28.63 14.56
CA GLY A 333 -9.54 28.87 14.08
C GLY A 333 -9.38 30.26 13.44
N PRO A 334 -8.15 30.69 13.12
CA PRO A 334 -6.92 29.93 13.26
C PRO A 334 -6.51 29.77 14.73
N LYS A 335 -6.16 28.55 15.14
CA LYS A 335 -5.78 28.27 16.53
C LYS A 335 -4.91 27.02 16.63
N THR A 336 -3.83 27.11 17.41
CA THR A 336 -3.06 25.93 17.83
C THR A 336 -3.58 25.44 19.17
N ILE A 337 -3.87 24.15 19.27
CA ILE A 337 -4.32 23.50 20.51
C ILE A 337 -3.46 22.28 20.81
N THR A 338 -3.24 22.00 22.08
CA THR A 338 -2.68 20.73 22.54
C THR A 338 -3.82 19.92 23.15
N LEU A 339 -3.96 18.68 22.72
CA LEU A 339 -4.97 17.76 23.24
C LEU A 339 -4.33 16.46 23.71
N LYS A 340 -5.00 15.82 24.67
CA LYS A 340 -4.72 14.47 25.13
C LYS A 340 -5.91 13.60 24.77
N ALA A 341 -5.67 12.44 24.15
CA ALA A 341 -6.73 11.50 23.81
C ALA A 341 -6.32 10.07 24.19
N PRO A 342 -7.23 9.27 24.77
CA PRO A 342 -6.92 7.88 25.10
C PRO A 342 -6.50 7.10 23.85
N VAL A 343 -5.80 5.98 24.05
CA VAL A 343 -5.31 5.14 22.93
C VAL A 343 -6.43 4.73 21.98
N SER A 344 -7.66 4.58 22.48
CA SER A 344 -8.82 4.15 21.71
C SER A 344 -9.49 5.22 20.85
N GLU A 345 -9.03 6.47 20.89
CA GLU A 345 -9.64 7.58 20.15
C GLU A 345 -8.64 8.23 19.18
N LEU A 346 -9.09 8.44 17.94
CA LEU A 346 -8.41 9.24 16.92
C LEU A 346 -8.92 10.68 17.02
N PRO A 347 -8.05 11.68 17.26
CA PRO A 347 -8.45 13.08 17.13
C PRO A 347 -8.74 13.43 15.66
N TYR A 348 -9.95 13.90 15.39
CA TYR A 348 -10.33 14.47 14.10
C TYR A 348 -11.43 15.53 14.30
N PHE A 349 -11.52 16.44 13.33
CA PHE A 349 -12.39 17.61 13.39
C PHE A 349 -13.18 17.71 12.10
N VAL A 350 -14.46 18.06 12.22
CA VAL A 350 -15.34 18.30 11.09
C VAL A 350 -15.62 19.79 10.99
N LYS A 351 -15.49 20.34 9.79
CA LYS A 351 -15.82 21.74 9.49
C LYS A 351 -17.34 21.98 9.66
N ILE A 352 -17.70 23.19 10.10
CA ILE A 352 -19.10 23.61 10.35
C ILE A 352 -19.50 24.74 9.43
#